data_AF-A0A165PG92-F1
#
_entry.id   AF-A0A165PG92-F1
#
_cell.length_a   1.000
_cell.length_b   1.000
_cell.length_c   1.000
_cell.angle_alpha   90.00
_cell.angle_beta   90.00
_cell.angle_gamma   90.00
#
_symmetry.space_group_name_H-M   'P 1'
#
loop_
_entity.id
_entity.type
_entity.pdbx_description
1 polymer ?
#
loop_
_entity_poly.entity_id
_entity_poly.type
_entity_poly.pdbx_seq_one_letter_code
_entity_poly.pdbx_strand_id
1 'polypeptide(L)'
;MSALAAELPPLPLALEGEEWSCNIQNGYNVLCELYEKSRRIVLQDDVDPVQLKLLSEKVFNDSLPILEGMEQDGVPTDWVHTCAHTFGPLIYELEMASLAAEGYEHQKIALVEPVEVVTTAKRGRPRKIPDPTYLREATSKHRNISFRELAATLHMHRNVL
;
A
#
# COMPACT_ATOMS: atom_id res chain seq x y z
N MET A 1 -1.97 10.72 15.53
CA MET A 1 -2.78 9.57 15.11
C MET A 1 -4.20 9.90 15.49
N SER A 2 -5.05 10.20 14.50
CA SER A 2 -6.45 10.47 14.78
C SER A 2 -7.12 9.12 15.04
N ALA A 3 -7.89 8.97 16.11
CA ALA A 3 -8.60 7.73 16.35
C ALA A 3 -9.69 7.57 15.28
N LEU A 4 -9.54 6.59 14.39
CA LEU A 4 -10.60 6.24 13.44
C LEU A 4 -11.86 5.88 14.22
N ALA A 5 -13.00 6.40 13.76
CA ALA A 5 -14.29 6.02 14.33
C ALA A 5 -14.47 4.49 14.22
N ALA A 6 -15.19 3.90 15.18
CA ALA A 6 -15.45 2.47 15.16
C ALA A 6 -16.34 2.11 13.97
N GLU A 7 -17.36 2.93 13.71
CA GLU A 7 -18.47 2.67 12.80
C GLU A 7 -18.95 4.00 12.17
N LEU A 8 -19.65 3.91 11.04
CA LEU A 8 -20.37 5.04 10.46
C LEU A 8 -21.58 5.41 11.32
N PRO A 9 -22.04 6.67 11.31
CA PRO A 9 -23.24 7.05 12.04
C PRO A 9 -24.45 6.26 11.53
N PRO A 10 -25.39 5.86 12.40
CA PRO A 10 -26.60 5.17 11.98
C PRO A 10 -27.44 6.06 11.06
N LEU A 11 -28.13 5.45 10.10
CA LEU A 11 -29.06 6.18 9.22
C LEU A 11 -30.11 6.93 10.08
N PRO A 12 -30.41 8.20 9.79
CA PRO A 12 -31.34 8.98 10.60
C PRO A 12 -32.75 8.39 10.49
N LEU A 13 -33.62 8.70 11.45
CA LEU A 13 -35.02 8.30 11.35
C LEU A 13 -35.67 9.02 10.16
N ALA A 14 -36.40 8.27 9.34
CA ALA A 14 -37.24 8.84 8.31
C ALA A 14 -38.38 9.66 8.94
N LEU A 15 -38.94 10.60 8.18
CA LEU A 15 -40.06 11.43 8.62
C LEU A 15 -41.27 10.55 8.98
N GLU A 16 -42.08 11.01 9.94
CA GLU A 16 -43.09 10.24 10.67
C GLU A 16 -43.90 9.26 9.80
N GLY A 17 -43.62 7.96 9.97
CA GLY A 17 -44.39 6.86 9.39
C GLY A 17 -43.88 6.33 8.05
N GLU A 18 -42.84 6.93 7.48
CA GLU A 18 -42.23 6.45 6.24
C GLU A 18 -40.97 5.62 6.53
N GLU A 19 -40.72 4.60 5.71
CA GLU A 19 -39.44 3.88 5.68
C GLU A 19 -38.56 4.49 4.59
N TRP A 20 -37.25 4.51 4.80
CA TRP A 20 -36.33 4.94 3.75
C TRP A 20 -36.48 4.06 2.51
N SER A 21 -36.35 4.69 1.34
CA SER A 21 -36.36 3.96 0.07
C SER A 21 -35.30 2.86 0.06
N CYS A 22 -35.54 1.80 -0.72
CA CYS A 22 -34.55 0.73 -0.88
C CYS A 22 -33.21 1.24 -1.41
N ASN A 23 -33.21 2.31 -2.21
CA ASN A 23 -31.99 2.94 -2.71
C ASN A 23 -31.16 3.55 -1.57
N ILE A 24 -31.78 4.28 -0.64
CA ILE A 24 -31.10 4.86 0.53
C ILE A 24 -30.56 3.75 1.43
N GLN A 25 -31.36 2.70 1.70
CA GLN A 25 -30.92 1.58 2.52
C GLN A 25 -29.73 0.85 1.88
N ASN A 26 -29.78 0.60 0.56
CA ASN A 26 -28.68 -0.02 -0.16
C ASN A 26 -27.44 0.86 -0.18
N GLY A 27 -27.59 2.18 -0.41
CA GLY A 27 -26.49 3.14 -0.35
C GLY A 27 -25.80 3.14 1.00
N TYR A 28 -26.60 3.18 2.08
CA TYR A 28 -26.09 3.09 3.44
C TYR A 28 -25.32 1.80 3.72
N ASN A 29 -25.85 0.65 3.29
CA ASN A 29 -25.17 -0.64 3.46
C ASN A 29 -23.84 -0.68 2.70
N VAL A 30 -23.80 -0.18 1.46
CA VAL A 30 -22.57 -0.08 0.67
C VAL A 30 -21.54 0.81 1.36
N LEU A 31 -21.95 1.95 1.93
CA LEU A 31 -21.06 2.82 2.69
C LEU A 31 -20.51 2.12 3.93
N CYS A 32 -21.34 1.40 4.68
CA CYS A 32 -20.93 0.61 5.85
C CYS A 32 -19.90 -0.45 5.49
N GLU A 33 -20.18 -1.26 4.47
CA GLU A 33 -19.26 -2.30 4.00
C GLU A 33 -17.93 -1.70 3.51
N LEU A 34 -17.99 -0.60 2.75
CA LEU A 34 -16.82 0.10 2.25
C LEU A 34 -15.97 0.65 3.39
N TYR A 35 -16.59 1.30 4.38
CA TYR A 35 -15.91 1.84 5.55
C TYR A 35 -15.26 0.74 6.38
N GLU A 36 -16.01 -0.30 6.75
CA GLU A 36 -15.50 -1.40 7.56
C GLU A 36 -14.37 -2.15 6.87
N LYS A 37 -14.54 -2.50 5.59
CA LYS A 37 -13.52 -3.23 4.83
C LYS A 37 -12.23 -2.42 4.76
N SER A 38 -12.33 -1.13 4.47
CA SER A 38 -11.17 -0.25 4.34
C SER A 38 -10.48 -0.04 5.68
N ARG A 39 -11.25 0.18 6.75
CA ARG A 39 -10.74 0.26 8.12
C ARG A 39 -9.99 -1.01 8.53
N ARG A 40 -10.52 -2.19 8.20
CA ARG A 40 -9.82 -3.47 8.48
C ARG A 40 -8.49 -3.57 7.74
N ILE A 41 -8.42 -3.09 6.50
CA ILE A 41 -7.18 -3.12 5.70
C ILE A 41 -6.13 -2.16 6.27
N VAL A 42 -6.52 -0.96 6.71
CA VAL A 42 -5.60 -0.01 7.38
C VAL A 42 -4.96 -0.60 8.63
N LEU A 43 -5.69 -1.46 9.35
CA LEU A 43 -5.22 -2.10 10.57
C LEU A 43 -4.31 -3.31 10.33
N GLN A 44 -4.03 -3.67 9.07
CA GLN A 44 -3.10 -4.76 8.73
C GLN A 44 -1.70 -4.22 8.48
N ASP A 45 -0.69 -4.85 9.08
CA ASP A 45 0.71 -4.37 9.03
C ASP A 45 1.45 -4.67 7.71
N ASP A 46 0.93 -5.55 6.85
CA ASP A 46 1.64 -6.08 5.66
C ASP A 46 0.83 -5.93 4.37
N VAL A 47 0.24 -4.75 4.17
CA VAL A 47 -0.51 -4.44 2.95
C VAL A 47 0.41 -3.73 1.95
N ASP A 48 0.33 -4.17 0.71
CA ASP A 48 1.05 -3.57 -0.41
C ASP A 48 0.69 -2.07 -0.56
N PRO A 49 1.68 -1.17 -0.71
CA PRO A 49 1.42 0.27 -0.79
C PRO A 49 0.51 0.66 -1.96
N VAL A 50 0.68 0.00 -3.12
CA VAL A 50 -0.15 0.29 -4.31
C VAL A 50 -1.61 -0.08 -4.03
N GLN A 51 -1.86 -1.19 -3.33
CA GLN A 51 -3.21 -1.56 -2.91
C GLN A 51 -3.83 -0.54 -1.95
N LEU A 52 -3.06 -0.01 -0.99
CA LEU A 52 -3.55 1.02 -0.06
C LEU A 52 -3.95 2.31 -0.80
N LYS A 53 -3.14 2.74 -1.76
CA LYS A 53 -3.43 3.91 -2.60
C LYS A 53 -4.65 3.71 -3.50
N LEU A 54 -4.75 2.57 -4.17
CA LEU A 54 -5.93 2.24 -4.98
C LEU A 54 -7.20 2.19 -4.12
N LEU A 55 -7.07 1.71 -2.88
CA LEU A 55 -8.19 1.66 -1.95
C LEU A 55 -8.60 3.05 -1.47
N SER A 56 -7.66 3.96 -1.18
CA SER A 56 -8.01 5.35 -0.79
C SER A 56 -8.77 6.07 -1.91
N GLU A 57 -8.28 5.95 -3.15
CA GLU A 57 -8.95 6.49 -4.34
C GLU A 57 -10.34 5.89 -4.53
N LYS A 58 -10.47 4.57 -4.36
CA LYS A 58 -11.76 3.87 -4.45
C LYS A 58 -12.74 4.36 -3.37
N VAL A 59 -12.30 4.47 -2.12
CA VAL A 59 -13.15 4.95 -1.02
C VAL A 59 -13.64 6.36 -1.31
N PHE A 60 -12.77 7.26 -1.75
CA PHE A 60 -13.13 8.62 -2.11
C PHE A 60 -14.15 8.66 -3.27
N ASN A 61 -13.85 7.97 -4.37
CA ASN A 61 -14.65 8.00 -5.59
C ASN A 61 -16.00 7.27 -5.46
N ASP A 62 -16.09 6.23 -4.63
CA ASP A 62 -17.33 5.47 -4.45
C ASP A 62 -18.21 6.12 -3.37
N SER A 63 -17.63 6.64 -2.28
CA SER A 63 -18.41 7.16 -1.14
C SER A 63 -19.13 8.48 -1.46
N LEU A 64 -18.48 9.41 -2.15
CA LEU A 64 -19.03 10.74 -2.41
C LEU A 64 -20.29 10.70 -3.28
N PRO A 65 -20.31 10.01 -4.45
CA PRO A 65 -21.52 9.97 -5.28
C PRO A 65 -22.70 9.29 -4.58
N ILE A 66 -22.44 8.29 -3.72
CA ILE A 66 -23.50 7.64 -2.93
C ILE A 66 -24.09 8.64 -1.92
N LEU A 67 -23.23 9.36 -1.20
CA LEU A 67 -23.64 10.38 -0.24
C LEU A 67 -24.43 11.52 -0.90
N GLU A 68 -23.96 12.01 -2.06
CA GLU A 68 -24.67 13.03 -2.86
C GLU A 68 -26.02 12.53 -3.36
N GLY A 69 -26.11 11.27 -3.82
CA GLY A 69 -27.36 10.66 -4.23
C GLY A 69 -28.35 10.53 -3.07
N MET A 70 -27.88 10.12 -1.89
CA MET A 70 -28.70 10.06 -0.68
C MET A 70 -29.21 11.44 -0.24
N GLU A 71 -28.38 12.48 -0.35
CA GLU A 71 -28.80 13.87 -0.08
C GLU A 71 -29.92 14.31 -1.03
N GLN A 72 -29.78 14.02 -2.33
CA GLN A 72 -30.80 14.31 -3.35
C GLN A 72 -32.12 13.57 -3.08
N ASP A 73 -32.04 12.36 -2.53
CA ASP A 73 -33.20 11.55 -2.13
C ASP A 73 -33.79 11.93 -0.75
N GLY A 74 -33.31 13.04 -0.16
CA GLY A 74 -33.93 13.65 1.03
C GLY A 74 -33.31 13.25 2.37
N VAL A 75 -32.16 12.57 2.37
CA VAL A 75 -31.41 12.34 3.62
C VAL A 75 -30.87 13.67 4.15
N PRO A 76 -30.99 13.95 5.47
CA PRO A 76 -30.53 15.22 6.04
C PRO A 76 -29.06 15.54 5.74
N THR A 77 -28.81 16.74 5.22
CA THR A 77 -27.47 17.25 4.87
C THR A 77 -26.48 17.17 6.04
N ASP A 78 -26.91 17.45 7.28
CA ASP A 78 -26.04 17.34 8.47
C ASP A 78 -25.53 15.92 8.70
N TRP A 79 -26.37 14.91 8.42
CA TRP A 79 -25.97 13.51 8.51
C TRP A 79 -24.99 13.14 7.40
N VAL A 80 -25.25 13.61 6.17
CA VAL A 80 -24.36 13.41 5.02
C VAL A 80 -22.97 14.01 5.28
N HIS A 81 -22.92 15.23 5.81
CA HIS A 81 -21.67 15.86 6.25
C HIS A 81 -20.97 15.08 7.36
N THR A 82 -21.71 14.54 8.33
CA THR A 82 -21.14 13.71 9.39
C THR A 82 -20.50 12.43 8.83
N CYS A 83 -21.14 11.79 7.84
CA CYS A 83 -20.56 10.65 7.13
C CYS A 83 -19.29 11.05 6.38
N ALA A 84 -19.31 12.13 5.61
CA ALA A 84 -18.14 12.63 4.89
C ALA A 84 -16.98 12.95 5.85
N HIS A 85 -17.25 13.57 6.99
CA HIS A 85 -16.28 13.81 8.06
C HIS A 85 -15.73 12.52 8.68
N THR A 86 -16.48 11.42 8.64
CA THR A 86 -16.02 10.10 9.11
C THR A 86 -15.11 9.41 8.09
N PHE A 87 -15.38 9.57 6.79
CA PHE A 87 -14.54 9.04 5.71
C PHE A 87 -13.21 9.79 5.55
N GLY A 88 -13.16 11.10 5.81
CA GLY A 88 -11.95 11.91 5.67
C GLY A 88 -10.73 11.34 6.42
N PRO A 89 -10.82 11.09 7.74
CA PRO A 89 -9.74 10.47 8.50
C PRO A 89 -9.36 9.07 8.00
N LEU A 90 -10.31 8.27 7.54
CA LEU A 90 -10.03 6.93 6.99
C LEU A 90 -9.20 7.03 5.70
N ILE A 91 -9.58 7.92 4.78
CA ILE A 91 -8.83 8.16 3.54
C ILE A 91 -7.43 8.67 3.87
N TYR A 92 -7.31 9.61 4.81
CA TYR A 92 -6.02 10.12 5.27
C TYR A 92 -5.13 9.02 5.85
N GLU A 93 -5.65 8.15 6.73
CA GLU A 93 -4.86 7.06 7.31
C GLU A 93 -4.46 6.01 6.25
N LEU A 94 -5.30 5.73 5.24
CA LEU A 94 -4.93 4.88 4.10
C LEU A 94 -3.75 5.47 3.31
N GLU A 95 -3.78 6.77 3.01
CA GLU A 95 -2.71 7.46 2.29
C GLU A 95 -1.41 7.49 3.11
N MET A 96 -1.51 7.76 4.41
CA MET A 96 -0.36 7.76 5.31
C MET A 96 0.25 6.35 5.45
N ALA A 97 -0.59 5.31 5.54
CA ALA A 97 -0.14 3.92 5.55
C ALA A 97 0.57 3.55 4.23
N SER A 98 0.02 3.96 3.09
CA SER A 98 0.66 3.79 1.78
C SER A 98 2.04 4.44 1.74
N LEU A 99 2.16 5.70 2.15
CA LEU A 99 3.44 6.42 2.16
C LEU A 99 4.46 5.77 3.10
N ALA A 100 4.02 5.31 4.27
CA ALA A 100 4.88 4.61 5.21
C ALA A 100 5.38 3.28 4.64
N ALA A 101 4.51 2.52 3.97
CA ALA A 101 4.86 1.25 3.33
C ALA A 101 5.84 1.45 2.15
N GLU A 102 5.64 2.49 1.31
CA GLU A 102 6.59 2.86 0.26
C GLU A 102 7.98 3.17 0.83
N GLY A 103 8.05 3.90 1.95
CA GLY A 103 9.31 4.21 2.62
C GLY A 103 10.05 2.96 3.14
N TYR A 104 9.31 1.96 3.62
CA TYR A 104 9.86 0.69 4.10
C TYR A 104 10.39 -0.20 2.97
N GLU A 105 9.72 -0.26 1.83
CA GLU A 105 10.18 -1.07 0.69
C GLU A 105 11.54 -0.60 0.17
N HIS A 106 11.74 0.71 0.05
CA HIS A 106 13.01 1.28 -0.38
C HIS A 106 14.13 1.07 0.65
N GLN A 107 13.79 0.91 1.93
CA GLN A 107 14.77 0.69 3.01
C GLN A 107 15.22 -0.78 3.10
N LYS A 108 14.39 -1.73 2.66
CA LYS A 108 14.72 -3.18 2.67
C LYS A 108 15.51 -3.65 1.46
N ILE A 109 15.65 -2.84 0.41
CA ILE A 109 16.60 -3.13 -0.68
C ILE A 109 18.00 -2.80 -0.17
N ALA A 110 18.60 -3.73 0.57
CA ALA A 110 20.02 -3.69 0.81
C ALA A 110 20.72 -3.77 -0.56
N LEU A 111 21.32 -2.67 -1.00
CA LEU A 111 22.26 -2.66 -2.11
C LEU A 111 23.46 -3.50 -1.67
N VAL A 112 23.39 -4.81 -1.90
CA VAL A 112 24.52 -5.71 -1.69
C VAL A 112 25.55 -5.33 -2.74
N GLU A 113 26.69 -4.79 -2.30
CA GLU A 113 27.83 -4.57 -3.17
C GLU A 113 28.44 -5.95 -3.49
N PRO A 114 28.25 -6.50 -4.70
CA PRO A 114 28.59 -7.89 -4.96
C PRO A 114 30.10 -8.11 -5.15
N VAL A 115 30.87 -7.02 -5.26
CA VAL A 115 32.32 -7.03 -5.49
C VAL A 115 32.97 -5.92 -4.69
N GLU A 116 33.87 -6.30 -3.79
CA GLU A 116 34.78 -5.38 -3.11
C GLU A 116 36.01 -5.14 -4.00
N VAL A 117 36.36 -3.87 -4.21
CA VAL A 117 37.57 -3.48 -4.97
C VAL A 117 38.69 -3.17 -3.99
N VAL A 118 39.63 -4.10 -3.84
CA VAL A 118 40.81 -3.95 -2.98
C VAL A 118 41.94 -3.29 -3.76
N THR A 119 42.27 -2.06 -3.40
CA THR A 119 43.42 -1.32 -3.91
C THR A 119 44.65 -1.62 -3.05
N THR A 120 45.68 -2.20 -3.66
CA THR A 120 46.99 -2.36 -3.01
C THR A 120 47.87 -1.16 -3.32
N ALA A 121 48.74 -0.73 -2.40
CA ALA A 121 49.71 0.35 -2.63
C ALA A 121 50.78 0.03 -3.71
N LYS A 122 50.69 -1.12 -4.37
CA LYS A 122 51.54 -1.53 -5.49
C LYS A 122 50.94 -1.05 -6.81
N ARG A 123 51.78 -0.58 -7.73
CA ARG A 123 51.36 -0.20 -9.09
C ARG A 123 50.76 -1.41 -9.82
N GLY A 124 49.49 -1.33 -10.23
CA GLY A 124 48.80 -2.41 -10.92
C GLY A 124 47.28 -2.23 -10.95
N ARG A 125 46.57 -3.18 -11.58
CA ARG A 125 45.10 -3.21 -11.60
C ARG A 125 44.56 -3.61 -10.21
N PRO A 126 43.57 -2.88 -9.65
CA PRO A 126 42.93 -3.24 -8.39
C PRO A 126 42.35 -4.67 -8.43
N ARG A 127 42.41 -5.38 -7.30
CA ARG A 127 41.83 -6.71 -7.18
C ARG A 127 40.35 -6.58 -6.87
N LYS A 128 39.54 -7.42 -7.53
CA LYS A 128 38.10 -7.53 -7.28
C LYS A 128 37.87 -8.82 -6.48
N ILE A 129 37.27 -8.71 -5.31
CA ILE A 129 36.93 -9.85 -4.45
C ILE A 129 35.40 -9.95 -4.43
N PRO A 130 34.81 -11.02 -4.97
CA PRO A 130 33.36 -11.18 -4.97
C PRO A 130 32.88 -11.60 -3.57
N ASP A 131 31.71 -11.11 -3.14
CA ASP A 131 31.11 -11.57 -1.89
C ASP A 131 30.68 -13.05 -2.03
N PRO A 132 31.21 -13.97 -1.20
CA PRO A 132 30.86 -15.38 -1.27
C PRO A 132 29.36 -15.64 -1.00
N THR A 133 28.70 -14.77 -0.25
CA THR A 133 27.26 -14.89 0.06
C THR A 133 26.43 -14.61 -1.19
N TYR A 134 26.75 -13.52 -1.90
CA TYR A 134 26.16 -13.17 -3.18
C TYR A 134 26.38 -14.26 -4.24
N LEU A 135 27.61 -14.81 -4.35
CA LEU A 135 27.89 -15.88 -5.30
C LEU A 135 27.08 -17.15 -5.04
N ARG A 136 26.91 -17.54 -3.77
CA ARG A 136 26.14 -18.72 -3.38
C ARG A 136 24.66 -18.58 -3.71
N GLU A 137 24.08 -17.40 -3.48
CA GLU A 137 22.69 -17.10 -3.81
C GLU A 137 22.47 -17.03 -5.33
N ALA A 138 23.38 -16.38 -6.06
CA ALA A 138 23.32 -16.26 -7.52
C ALA A 138 23.45 -17.62 -8.24
N THR A 139 24.23 -18.54 -7.67
CA THR A 139 24.41 -19.91 -8.19
C THR A 139 23.42 -20.92 -7.61
N SER A 140 22.45 -20.48 -6.81
CA SER A 140 21.42 -21.35 -6.25
C SER A 140 20.58 -22.00 -7.35
N LYS A 141 20.09 -23.22 -7.09
CA LYS A 141 19.29 -24.02 -8.04
C LYS A 141 18.01 -23.33 -8.52
N HIS A 142 17.56 -22.31 -7.81
CA HIS A 142 16.32 -21.59 -8.10
C HIS A 142 16.50 -20.43 -9.10
N ARG A 143 17.71 -19.86 -9.21
CA ARG A 143 17.96 -18.70 -10.11
C ARG A 143 18.54 -19.10 -11.47
N ASN A 144 19.14 -20.29 -11.60
CA ASN A 144 19.70 -20.82 -12.85
C ASN A 144 20.61 -19.84 -13.63
N ILE A 145 21.36 -18.99 -12.92
CA ILE A 145 22.27 -18.03 -13.55
C ILE A 145 23.56 -18.74 -13.93
N SER A 146 24.00 -18.62 -15.18
CA SER A 146 25.26 -19.20 -15.62
C SER A 146 26.46 -18.39 -15.11
N PHE A 147 27.60 -19.05 -14.86
CA PHE A 147 28.85 -18.35 -14.50
C PHE A 147 29.29 -17.32 -15.56
N ARG A 148 28.86 -17.49 -16.82
CA ARG A 148 29.14 -16.54 -17.90
C ARG A 148 28.35 -15.25 -17.72
N GLU A 149 27.07 -15.35 -17.42
CA GLU A 149 26.21 -14.20 -17.14
C GLU A 149 26.67 -13.50 -15.85
N LEU A 150 27.00 -14.27 -14.81
CA LEU A 150 27.51 -13.72 -13.56
C LEU A 150 28.83 -12.96 -13.76
N ALA A 151 29.76 -13.51 -14.55
CA ALA A 151 31.02 -12.85 -14.91
C ALA A 151 30.80 -11.54 -15.68
N ALA A 152 29.84 -11.52 -16.60
CA ALA A 152 29.49 -10.33 -17.37
C ALA A 152 28.90 -9.24 -16.46
N THR A 153 27.96 -9.61 -15.58
CA THR A 153 27.30 -8.69 -14.63
C THR A 153 28.27 -8.11 -13.60
N LEU A 154 29.20 -8.93 -13.08
CA LEU A 154 30.19 -8.48 -12.09
C LEU A 154 31.40 -7.77 -12.72
N HIS A 155 31.47 -7.72 -14.06
CA HIS A 155 32.63 -7.26 -14.82
C HIS A 155 33.93 -7.93 -14.36
N MET A 156 33.87 -9.25 -14.21
CA MET A 156 34.96 -10.11 -13.76
C MET A 156 35.22 -11.21 -14.78
N HIS A 157 36.43 -11.78 -14.78
CA HIS A 157 36.73 -12.91 -15.63
C HIS A 157 36.18 -14.20 -14.98
N ARG A 158 35.57 -15.08 -15.78
CA ARG A 158 34.94 -16.33 -15.29
C ARG A 158 35.84 -17.26 -14.47
N ASN A 159 37.16 -17.18 -14.66
CA ASN A 159 38.14 -17.98 -13.91
C ASN A 159 38.44 -17.42 -12.51
N VAL A 160 37.84 -16.27 -12.15
CA VAL A 160 38.01 -15.58 -10.86
C VAL A 160 36.76 -15.78 -9.97
N LEU A 161 35.68 -16.29 -10.55
CA LEU A 161 34.45 -16.71 -9.88
C LEU A 161 34.51 -18.21 -9.59
#